data_AF-A0A661QQK7-F1
#
_entry.id   AF-A0A661QQK7-F1
#
_cell.length_a   1.000
_cell.length_b   1.000
_cell.length_c   1.000
_cell.angle_alpha   90.00
_cell.angle_beta   90.00
_cell.angle_gamma   90.00
#
_symmetry.space_group_name_H-M   'P 1'
#
loop_
_entity.id
_entity.type
_entity.pdbx_description
1 polymer ?
#
loop_
_entity_poly.entity_id
_entity_poly.type
_entity_poly.pdbx_seq_one_letter_code
_entity_poly.pdbx_strand_id
1 'polypeptide(L)'
;MAESIAFTDDLLRKTLEKPVNLYPVSAKFALTGKLQGDSEKLARSGVLTFERDLTDFLHCEKGKTFLHSVISSLLKYIADETMACKLEQEAARLTVEELKSKITSFEKYAKTTIKDRDRQGFILDGHINKLQQGLDENLAALKKEDLPVLLGKLDKVFSQKTARNPSSHELEKEMENYVFEEIKTIFIAFRKNETEKIAAALEEIYLDIAKRTNDIIENIVKMTSDLFQVGLKPFTTVEKLTKKSDFYFLLRDDPGAIELISLSVRFALPGFMAKGIILKRMKDTISSRFERHCGRVRYDLIRRVDSTSRQFKKSLNDKIDLTLSTIREALNRAVALKDQSEKEVSQTLSTLSARLSDVEVIRGKLHSFQQQAAVL
;
A
#
# COMPACT_ATOMS: atom_id res chain seq x y z
N MET A 1 27.80 -7.67 26.18
CA MET A 1 26.75 -6.89 25.48
C MET A 1 27.23 -6.40 24.13
N ALA A 2 28.38 -5.72 24.05
CA ALA A 2 28.95 -5.24 22.77
C ALA A 2 29.12 -6.35 21.71
N GLU A 3 29.63 -7.51 22.10
CA GLU A 3 29.80 -8.67 21.20
C GLU A 3 28.48 -9.22 20.67
N SER A 4 27.44 -9.28 21.52
CA SER A 4 26.09 -9.70 21.11
C SER A 4 25.44 -8.68 20.18
N ILE A 5 25.65 -7.38 20.41
CA ILE A 5 25.13 -6.32 19.53
C ILE A 5 25.83 -6.37 18.18
N ALA A 6 27.17 -6.54 18.16
CA ALA A 6 27.94 -6.65 16.93
C ALA A 6 27.54 -7.87 16.11
N PHE A 7 27.33 -9.02 16.76
CA PHE A 7 26.82 -10.23 16.11
C PHE A 7 25.41 -10.02 15.53
N THR A 8 24.50 -9.39 16.29
CA THR A 8 23.14 -9.11 15.82
C THR A 8 23.12 -8.08 14.69
N ASP A 9 23.98 -7.05 14.74
CA ASP A 9 24.11 -6.05 13.67
C ASP A 9 24.60 -6.70 12.36
N ASP A 10 25.66 -7.52 12.43
CA ASP A 10 26.19 -8.24 11.27
C ASP A 10 25.14 -9.19 10.66
N LEU A 11 24.42 -9.94 11.50
CA LEU A 11 23.35 -10.83 11.07
C LEU A 11 22.21 -10.07 10.38
N LEU A 12 21.77 -8.96 10.97
CA LEU A 12 20.67 -8.16 10.43
C LEU A 12 21.06 -7.41 9.16
N ARG A 13 22.28 -6.87 9.07
CA ARG A 13 22.80 -6.25 7.83
C ARG A 13 22.86 -7.24 6.68
N LYS A 14 23.33 -8.46 6.94
CA LYS A 14 23.36 -9.54 5.93
C LYS A 14 21.96 -9.97 5.47
N THR A 15 20.97 -9.89 6.35
CA THR A 15 19.60 -10.35 6.06
C THR A 15 18.74 -9.27 5.39
N LEU A 16 18.88 -8.02 5.85
CA LEU A 16 18.03 -6.90 5.47
C LEU A 16 18.65 -5.98 4.40
N GLU A 17 19.93 -6.17 4.09
CA GLU A 17 20.70 -5.40 3.08
C GLU A 17 20.62 -3.88 3.30
N LYS A 18 20.33 -3.47 4.53
CA LYS A 18 20.16 -2.07 4.95
C LYS A 18 20.72 -1.89 6.36
N PRO A 19 21.21 -0.69 6.69
CA PRO A 19 21.60 -0.36 8.06
C PRO A 19 20.38 -0.43 8.99
N VAL A 20 20.56 -1.01 10.17
CA VAL A 20 19.51 -1.16 11.19
C VAL A 20 19.97 -0.46 12.48
N ASN A 21 19.10 0.34 13.06
CA ASN A 21 19.35 0.92 14.38
C ASN A 21 19.00 -0.12 15.45
N LEU A 22 20.01 -0.59 16.19
CA LEU A 22 19.85 -1.55 17.27
C LEU A 22 19.84 -0.85 18.62
N TYR A 23 18.79 -1.11 19.40
CA TYR A 23 18.60 -0.55 20.73
C TYR A 23 18.80 -1.64 21.80
N PRO A 24 19.96 -1.65 22.48
CA PRO A 24 20.18 -2.56 23.60
C PRO A 24 19.40 -2.08 24.82
N VAL A 25 18.21 -2.67 25.05
CA VAL A 25 17.31 -2.28 26.15
C VAL A 25 17.24 -3.35 27.23
N SER A 26 17.39 -2.96 28.49
CA SER A 26 17.12 -3.80 29.66
C SER A 26 15.81 -3.36 30.32
N ALA A 27 14.72 -4.05 30.00
CA ALA A 27 13.39 -3.76 30.58
C ALA A 27 13.40 -3.84 32.11
N LYS A 28 14.17 -4.77 32.69
CA LYS A 28 14.34 -4.91 34.15
C LYS A 28 14.98 -3.65 34.76
N PHE A 29 16.06 -3.13 34.16
CA PHE A 29 16.73 -1.93 34.66
C PHE A 29 15.87 -0.69 34.46
N ALA A 30 15.18 -0.58 33.34
CA ALA A 30 14.24 0.50 33.07
C ALA A 30 13.13 0.55 34.12
N LEU A 31 12.47 -0.59 34.38
CA LEU A 31 11.40 -0.69 35.37
C LEU A 31 11.90 -0.37 36.78
N THR A 32 13.03 -0.97 37.18
CA THR A 32 13.56 -0.79 38.54
C THR A 32 14.05 0.65 38.75
N GLY A 33 14.69 1.25 37.74
CA GLY A 33 15.11 2.65 37.77
C GLY A 33 13.94 3.62 37.90
N LYS A 34 12.85 3.41 37.13
CA LYS A 34 11.62 4.22 37.22
C LYS A 34 10.94 4.09 38.60
N LEU A 35 10.85 2.88 39.15
CA LEU A 35 10.21 2.65 40.46
C LEU A 35 11.02 3.20 41.64
N GLN A 36 12.35 3.20 41.55
CA GLN A 36 13.25 3.62 42.63
C GLN A 36 13.74 5.07 42.50
N GLY A 37 13.37 5.77 41.41
CA GLY A 37 13.90 7.10 41.11
C GLY A 37 15.41 7.12 40.79
N ASP A 38 15.99 5.97 40.42
CA ASP A 38 17.42 5.80 40.16
C ASP A 38 17.73 6.16 38.69
N SER A 39 18.22 7.38 38.49
CA SER A 39 18.54 7.94 37.17
C SER A 39 19.71 7.25 36.48
N GLU A 40 20.70 6.75 37.24
CA GLU A 40 21.86 6.06 36.68
C GLU A 40 21.46 4.68 36.14
N LYS A 41 20.65 3.94 36.89
CA LYS A 41 20.10 2.65 36.46
C LYS A 41 19.15 2.78 35.28
N LEU A 42 18.38 3.89 35.24
CA LEU A 42 17.53 4.22 34.11
C LEU A 42 18.37 4.54 32.86
N ALA A 43 19.45 5.31 32.97
CA ALA A 43 20.37 5.59 31.85
C ALA A 43 21.04 4.31 31.33
N ARG A 44 21.54 3.45 32.24
CA ARG A 44 22.16 2.15 31.89
C ARG A 44 21.20 1.15 31.26
N SER A 45 19.89 1.36 31.37
CA SER A 45 18.90 0.49 30.74
C SER A 45 18.82 0.64 29.23
N GLY A 46 19.33 1.74 28.66
CA GLY A 46 19.21 2.07 27.24
C GLY A 46 17.81 2.53 26.81
N VAL A 47 16.83 2.53 27.72
CA VAL A 47 15.43 2.86 27.40
C VAL A 47 15.24 4.32 27.01
N LEU A 48 16.03 5.24 27.58
CA LEU A 48 15.90 6.68 27.30
C LEU A 48 16.29 7.02 25.86
N THR A 49 17.36 6.43 25.36
CA THR A 49 17.79 6.58 23.96
C THR A 49 16.75 5.99 23.02
N PHE A 50 16.23 4.80 23.34
CA PHE A 50 15.15 4.18 22.56
C PHE A 50 13.87 5.01 22.57
N GLU A 51 13.42 5.49 23.73
CA GLU A 51 12.22 6.34 23.87
C GLU A 51 12.38 7.64 23.09
N ARG A 52 13.55 8.29 23.14
CA ARG A 52 13.85 9.49 22.35
C ARG A 52 13.77 9.19 20.85
N ASP A 53 14.54 8.22 20.36
CA ASP A 53 14.62 7.96 18.92
C ASP A 53 13.28 7.43 18.37
N LEU A 54 12.51 6.69 19.17
CA LEU A 54 11.15 6.29 18.85
C LEU A 54 10.20 7.50 18.82
N THR A 55 10.31 8.41 19.78
CA THR A 55 9.52 9.64 19.83
C THR A 55 9.83 10.52 18.62
N ASP A 56 11.10 10.68 18.26
CA ASP A 56 11.55 11.42 17.08
C ASP A 56 11.03 10.76 15.80
N PHE A 57 11.10 9.43 15.68
CA PHE A 57 10.52 8.71 14.54
C PHE A 57 9.00 8.92 14.43
N LEU A 58 8.27 8.84 15.55
CA LEU A 58 6.82 9.04 15.57
C LEU A 58 6.42 10.49 15.26
N HIS A 59 7.13 11.48 15.82
CA HIS A 59 6.84 12.91 15.64
C HIS A 59 7.33 13.44 14.30
N CYS A 60 8.58 13.15 13.93
CA CYS A 60 9.23 13.74 12.77
C CYS A 60 8.93 12.98 11.47
N GLU A 61 8.89 11.64 11.46
CA GLU A 61 8.69 10.90 10.20
C GLU A 61 7.22 10.57 9.92
N LYS A 62 6.53 9.95 10.89
CA LYS A 62 5.10 9.63 10.73
C LYS A 62 4.22 10.87 10.87
N GLY A 63 4.50 11.72 11.85
CA GLY A 63 3.81 13.00 12.04
C GLY A 63 3.88 13.88 10.81
N LYS A 64 5.06 14.03 10.18
CA LYS A 64 5.22 14.78 8.92
C LYS A 64 4.40 14.19 7.77
N THR A 65 4.46 12.89 7.57
CA THR A 65 3.70 12.23 6.49
C THR A 65 2.19 12.40 6.68
N PHE A 66 1.71 12.25 7.92
CA PHE A 66 0.32 12.48 8.29
C PHE A 66 -0.10 13.94 8.09
N LEU A 67 0.67 14.90 8.61
CA LEU A 67 0.40 16.33 8.44
C LEU A 67 0.40 16.73 6.97
N HIS A 68 1.34 16.24 6.17
CA HIS A 68 1.37 16.50 4.74
C HIS A 68 0.12 15.96 4.03
N SER A 69 -0.33 14.75 4.39
CA SER A 69 -1.58 14.18 3.87
C SER A 69 -2.79 15.02 4.26
N VAL A 70 -2.96 15.36 5.54
CA VAL A 70 -4.08 16.17 6.04
C VAL A 70 -4.09 17.56 5.39
N ILE A 71 -2.95 18.25 5.33
CA ILE A 71 -2.83 19.57 4.71
C ILE A 71 -3.17 19.49 3.23
N SER A 72 -2.71 18.46 2.52
CA SER A 72 -3.03 18.25 1.11
C SER A 72 -4.52 18.01 0.90
N SER A 73 -5.16 17.19 1.74
CA SER A 73 -6.61 16.98 1.70
C SER A 73 -7.38 18.28 1.97
N LEU A 74 -6.98 19.08 2.96
CA LEU A 74 -7.63 20.35 3.27
C LEU A 74 -7.45 21.39 2.15
N LEU A 75 -6.25 21.48 1.56
CA LEU A 75 -5.99 22.33 0.40
C LEU A 75 -6.86 21.92 -0.80
N LYS A 76 -7.12 20.62 -0.99
CA LYS A 76 -8.05 20.12 -1.99
C LYS A 76 -9.48 20.61 -1.73
N TYR A 77 -10.01 20.42 -0.52
CA TYR A 77 -11.35 20.92 -0.18
C TYR A 77 -11.50 22.43 -0.39
N ILE A 78 -10.46 23.19 -0.05
CA ILE A 78 -10.40 24.63 -0.28
C ILE A 78 -10.42 24.99 -1.77
N ALA A 79 -9.73 24.22 -2.60
CA ALA A 79 -9.72 24.44 -4.04
C ALA A 79 -11.10 24.11 -4.65
N ASP A 80 -11.71 23.01 -4.23
CA ASP A 80 -13.06 22.60 -4.65
C ASP A 80 -14.10 23.67 -4.26
N GLU A 81 -14.07 24.18 -3.03
CA GLU A 81 -14.98 25.23 -2.56
C GLU A 81 -14.76 26.56 -3.31
N THR A 82 -13.50 26.92 -3.56
CA THR A 82 -13.16 28.13 -4.32
C THR A 82 -13.66 28.03 -5.75
N MET A 83 -13.48 26.88 -6.38
CA MET A 83 -13.98 26.60 -7.72
C MET A 83 -15.50 26.71 -7.76
N ALA A 84 -16.19 26.08 -6.81
CA ALA A 84 -17.65 26.13 -6.71
C ALA A 84 -18.15 27.57 -6.57
N CYS A 85 -17.59 28.35 -5.64
CA CYS A 85 -18.00 29.75 -5.42
C CYS A 85 -17.75 30.63 -6.66
N LYS A 86 -16.57 30.53 -7.27
CA LYS A 86 -16.24 31.31 -8.48
C LYS A 86 -17.16 30.96 -9.65
N LEU A 87 -17.41 29.67 -9.85
CA LEU A 87 -18.29 29.21 -10.91
C LEU A 87 -19.72 29.68 -10.70
N GLU A 88 -20.22 29.61 -9.47
CA GLU A 88 -21.56 30.08 -9.10
C GLU A 88 -21.72 31.59 -9.34
N GLN A 89 -20.73 32.39 -8.94
CA GLN A 89 -20.72 33.84 -9.19
C GLN A 89 -20.79 34.19 -10.68
N GLU A 90 -19.98 33.53 -11.51
CA GLU A 90 -19.93 33.82 -12.94
C GLU A 90 -21.16 33.27 -13.67
N ALA A 91 -21.64 32.08 -13.29
CA ALA A 91 -22.88 31.52 -13.82
C ALA A 91 -24.11 32.38 -13.48
N ALA A 92 -24.15 33.00 -12.29
CA ALA A 92 -25.22 33.90 -11.89
C ALA A 92 -25.32 35.17 -12.75
N ARG A 93 -24.26 35.56 -13.49
CA ARG A 93 -24.26 36.72 -14.39
C ARG A 93 -24.77 36.42 -15.80
N LEU A 94 -24.83 35.16 -16.20
CA LEU A 94 -25.26 34.74 -17.53
C LEU A 94 -26.78 34.81 -17.70
N THR A 95 -27.29 34.86 -18.93
CA THR A 95 -28.73 34.64 -19.17
C THR A 95 -29.13 33.18 -18.88
N VAL A 96 -30.43 32.92 -18.68
CA VAL A 96 -30.94 31.56 -18.41
C VAL A 96 -30.62 30.62 -19.59
N GLU A 97 -30.78 31.12 -20.81
CA GLU A 97 -30.52 30.42 -22.05
C GLU A 97 -29.03 30.07 -22.20
N GLU A 98 -28.15 31.04 -21.97
CA GLU A 98 -26.70 30.82 -22.00
C GLU A 98 -26.26 29.81 -20.93
N LEU A 99 -26.78 29.94 -19.71
CA LEU A 99 -26.46 29.04 -18.60
C LEU A 99 -26.89 27.60 -18.93
N LYS A 100 -28.12 27.40 -19.43
CA LYS A 100 -28.63 26.07 -19.83
C LYS A 100 -27.80 25.46 -20.98
N SER A 101 -27.39 26.27 -21.95
CA SER A 101 -26.54 25.82 -23.07
C SER A 101 -25.15 25.37 -22.59
N LYS A 102 -24.52 26.15 -21.70
CA LYS A 102 -23.24 25.79 -21.09
C LYS A 102 -23.36 24.54 -20.22
N ILE A 103 -24.39 24.42 -19.37
CA ILE A 103 -24.64 23.20 -18.57
C ILE A 103 -24.77 21.97 -19.48
N THR A 104 -25.48 22.08 -20.61
CA THR A 104 -25.61 20.97 -21.56
C THR A 104 -24.26 20.56 -22.16
N SER A 105 -23.41 21.54 -22.48
CA SER A 105 -22.05 21.31 -22.98
C SER A 105 -21.17 20.64 -21.94
N PHE A 106 -21.24 21.10 -20.69
CA PHE A 106 -20.55 20.47 -19.55
C PHE A 106 -20.99 19.03 -19.33
N GLU A 107 -22.30 18.74 -19.33
CA GLU A 107 -22.81 17.37 -19.13
C GLU A 107 -22.39 16.41 -20.25
N LYS A 108 -22.31 16.89 -21.50
CA LYS A 108 -21.78 16.11 -22.61
C LYS A 108 -20.30 15.76 -22.40
N TYR A 109 -19.51 16.73 -21.92
CA TYR A 109 -18.10 16.51 -21.59
C TYR A 109 -17.95 15.54 -20.41
N ALA A 110 -18.68 15.76 -19.32
CA ALA A 110 -18.66 14.90 -18.12
C ALA A 110 -18.98 13.44 -18.45
N LYS A 111 -19.93 13.18 -19.34
CA LYS A 111 -20.23 11.81 -19.83
C LYS A 111 -19.04 11.17 -20.55
N THR A 112 -18.28 11.94 -21.33
CA THR A 112 -17.06 11.46 -21.99
C THR A 112 -15.97 11.17 -20.95
N THR A 113 -15.79 12.06 -19.97
CA THR A 113 -14.81 11.87 -18.90
C THR A 113 -15.08 10.64 -18.04
N ILE A 114 -16.34 10.33 -17.75
CA ILE A 114 -16.72 9.10 -17.03
C ILE A 114 -16.31 7.85 -17.84
N LYS A 115 -16.49 7.86 -19.16
CA LYS A 115 -16.03 6.75 -20.02
C LYS A 115 -14.51 6.63 -20.01
N ASP A 116 -13.79 7.74 -20.03
CA ASP A 116 -12.31 7.73 -19.96
C ASP A 116 -11.83 7.17 -18.63
N ARG A 117 -12.46 7.56 -17.51
CA ARG A 117 -12.23 6.99 -16.18
C ARG A 117 -12.45 5.47 -16.18
N ASP A 118 -13.58 5.00 -16.71
CA ASP A 118 -13.88 3.56 -16.76
C ASP A 118 -12.85 2.79 -17.60
N ARG A 119 -12.39 3.38 -18.69
CA ARG A 119 -11.28 2.85 -19.51
C ARG A 119 -9.99 2.73 -18.71
N GLN A 120 -9.63 3.72 -17.89
CA GLN A 120 -8.45 3.60 -17.00
C GLN A 120 -8.63 2.45 -16.00
N GLY A 121 -9.86 2.26 -15.51
CA GLY A 121 -10.19 1.11 -14.66
C GLY A 121 -9.87 -0.23 -15.33
N PHE A 122 -10.21 -0.41 -16.60
CA PHE A 122 -9.87 -1.63 -17.35
C PHE A 122 -8.38 -1.79 -17.62
N ILE A 123 -7.66 -0.69 -17.84
CA ILE A 123 -6.20 -0.71 -18.02
C ILE A 123 -5.54 -1.21 -16.74
N LEU A 124 -5.91 -0.67 -15.57
CA LEU A 124 -5.42 -1.15 -14.28
C LEU A 124 -5.71 -2.64 -14.08
N ASP A 125 -6.96 -3.07 -14.30
CA ASP A 125 -7.34 -4.49 -14.15
C ASP A 125 -6.51 -5.39 -15.09
N GLY A 126 -6.22 -4.94 -16.32
CA GLY A 126 -5.35 -5.64 -17.26
C GLY A 126 -3.90 -5.76 -16.78
N HIS A 127 -3.34 -4.71 -16.18
CA HIS A 127 -2.02 -4.76 -15.57
C HIS A 127 -1.97 -5.71 -14.37
N ILE A 128 -3.00 -5.71 -13.52
CA ILE A 128 -3.10 -6.64 -12.39
C ILE A 128 -3.14 -8.08 -12.89
N ASN A 129 -3.94 -8.39 -13.91
CA ASN A 129 -3.98 -9.73 -14.51
C ASN A 129 -2.61 -10.16 -15.06
N LYS A 130 -1.84 -9.24 -15.65
CA LYS A 130 -0.48 -9.52 -16.11
C LYS A 130 0.47 -9.85 -14.95
N LEU A 131 0.35 -9.18 -13.80
CA LEU A 131 1.11 -9.52 -12.60
C LEU A 131 0.74 -10.90 -12.06
N GLN A 132 -0.55 -11.24 -12.07
CA GLN A 132 -1.02 -12.57 -11.67
C GLN A 132 -0.45 -13.68 -12.58
N GLN A 133 -0.44 -13.46 -13.90
CA GLN A 133 0.17 -14.38 -14.86
C GLN A 133 1.67 -14.55 -14.63
N GLY A 134 2.40 -13.45 -14.40
CA GLY A 134 3.82 -13.51 -14.08
C GLY A 134 4.11 -14.29 -12.79
N LEU A 135 3.29 -14.13 -11.75
CA LEU A 135 3.40 -14.93 -10.53
C LEU A 135 3.16 -16.43 -10.81
N ASP A 136 2.17 -16.76 -11.64
CA ASP A 136 1.86 -18.14 -12.02
C ASP A 136 3.02 -18.79 -12.79
N GLU A 137 3.65 -18.05 -13.71
CA GLU A 137 4.85 -18.47 -14.42
C GLU A 137 6.04 -18.68 -13.46
N ASN A 138 6.27 -17.75 -12.53
CA ASN A 138 7.35 -17.85 -11.55
C ASN A 138 7.15 -19.03 -10.59
N LEU A 139 5.91 -19.32 -10.17
CA LEU A 139 5.58 -20.50 -9.37
C LEU A 139 5.75 -21.82 -10.15
N ALA A 140 5.43 -21.81 -11.44
CA ALA A 140 5.67 -22.96 -12.31
C ALA A 140 7.17 -23.22 -12.49
N ALA A 141 7.98 -22.16 -12.67
CA ALA A 141 9.43 -22.24 -12.72
C ALA A 141 10.01 -22.79 -11.41
N LEU A 142 9.59 -22.26 -10.25
CA LEU A 142 9.97 -22.76 -8.92
C LEU A 142 9.70 -24.27 -8.78
N LYS A 143 8.51 -24.73 -9.22
CA LYS A 143 8.17 -26.16 -9.19
C LYS A 143 9.07 -26.98 -10.13
N LYS A 144 9.41 -26.45 -11.30
CA LYS A 144 10.22 -27.16 -12.30
C LYS A 144 11.70 -27.24 -11.91
N GLU A 145 12.21 -26.22 -11.23
CA GLU A 145 13.64 -26.07 -10.93
C GLU A 145 13.99 -26.58 -9.53
N ASP A 146 13.26 -26.17 -8.49
CA ASP A 146 13.63 -26.45 -7.10
C ASP A 146 13.12 -27.80 -6.59
N LEU A 147 11.94 -28.26 -7.03
CA LEU A 147 11.39 -29.53 -6.56
C LEU A 147 12.29 -30.72 -6.93
N PRO A 148 12.80 -30.88 -8.18
CA PRO A 148 13.72 -31.97 -8.50
C PRO A 148 15.01 -31.90 -7.67
N VAL A 149 15.53 -30.71 -7.42
CA VAL A 149 16.73 -30.50 -6.59
C VAL A 149 16.48 -30.95 -5.15
N LEU A 150 15.34 -30.56 -4.56
CA LEU A 150 14.91 -30.99 -3.23
C LEU A 150 14.77 -32.51 -3.14
N LEU A 151 14.13 -33.15 -4.13
CA LEU A 151 13.97 -34.60 -4.16
C LEU A 151 15.32 -35.32 -4.29
N GLY A 152 16.26 -34.78 -5.07
CA GLY A 152 17.62 -35.31 -5.18
C GLY A 152 18.45 -35.16 -3.90
N LYS A 153 18.26 -34.06 -3.16
CA LYS A 153 18.86 -33.89 -1.82
C LYS A 153 18.27 -34.87 -0.81
N LEU A 154 16.94 -35.07 -0.85
CA LEU A 154 16.24 -36.05 -0.01
C LEU A 154 16.82 -37.46 -0.17
N ASP A 155 17.08 -37.90 -1.41
CA ASP A 155 17.69 -39.22 -1.69
C ASP A 155 19.03 -39.40 -0.97
N LYS A 156 19.88 -38.37 -1.03
CA LYS A 156 21.20 -38.38 -0.40
C LYS A 156 21.09 -38.44 1.12
N VAL A 157 20.27 -37.57 1.72
CA VAL A 157 20.08 -37.51 3.18
C VAL A 157 19.43 -38.80 3.69
N PHE A 158 18.41 -39.31 3.01
CA PHE A 158 17.75 -40.56 3.37
C PHE A 158 18.71 -41.75 3.37
N SER A 159 19.56 -41.86 2.34
CA SER A 159 20.58 -42.93 2.26
C SER A 159 21.61 -42.84 3.39
N GLN A 160 22.07 -41.63 3.71
CA GLN A 160 23.03 -41.40 4.81
C GLN A 160 22.44 -41.73 6.19
N LYS A 161 21.18 -41.34 6.42
CA LYS A 161 20.49 -41.59 7.70
C LYS A 161 20.14 -43.06 7.88
N THR A 162 19.62 -43.71 6.84
CA THR A 162 19.27 -45.13 6.89
C THR A 162 20.45 -46.08 7.03
N ALA A 163 21.66 -45.64 6.68
CA ALA A 163 22.90 -46.40 6.92
C ALA A 163 23.22 -46.55 8.42
N ARG A 164 22.66 -45.68 9.28
CA ARG A 164 22.83 -45.74 10.74
C ARG A 164 21.84 -46.69 11.44
N ASN A 165 20.94 -47.33 10.67
CA ASN A 165 19.83 -48.14 11.18
C ASN A 165 19.03 -47.50 12.33
N PRO A 166 18.56 -46.24 12.17
CA PRO A 166 17.71 -45.60 13.17
C PRO A 166 16.37 -46.32 13.31
N SER A 167 15.68 -46.07 14.43
CA SER A 167 14.28 -46.49 14.55
C SER A 167 13.40 -45.79 13.51
N SER A 168 12.25 -46.38 13.14
CA SER A 168 11.33 -45.79 12.16
C SER A 168 10.87 -44.38 12.56
N HIS A 169 10.56 -44.18 13.85
CA HIS A 169 10.12 -42.89 14.38
C HIS A 169 11.25 -41.83 14.36
N GLU A 170 12.49 -42.24 14.65
CA GLU A 170 13.64 -41.34 14.61
C GLU A 170 13.95 -40.92 13.16
N LEU A 171 13.95 -41.87 12.22
CA LEU A 171 14.12 -41.59 10.80
C LEU A 171 13.03 -40.64 10.30
N GLU A 172 11.77 -40.91 10.65
CA GLU A 172 10.63 -40.07 10.30
C GLU A 172 10.85 -38.63 10.77
N LYS A 173 11.06 -38.42 12.08
CA LYS A 173 11.27 -37.10 12.66
C LYS A 173 12.46 -36.35 12.06
N GLU A 174 13.59 -37.03 11.84
CA GLU A 174 14.77 -36.39 11.23
C GLU A 174 14.49 -35.93 9.79
N MET A 175 13.80 -36.77 9.01
CA MET A 175 13.46 -36.44 7.63
C MET A 175 12.38 -35.36 7.55
N GLU A 176 11.43 -35.33 8.48
CA GLU A 176 10.43 -34.27 8.58
C GLU A 176 11.09 -32.91 8.81
N ASN A 177 12.00 -32.84 9.80
CA ASN A 177 12.74 -31.62 10.10
C ASN A 177 13.59 -31.16 8.91
N TYR A 178 14.27 -32.09 8.24
CA TYR A 178 15.09 -31.78 7.07
C TYR A 178 14.26 -31.16 5.94
N VAL A 179 13.16 -31.82 5.56
CA VAL A 179 12.28 -31.36 4.49
C VAL A 179 11.62 -30.04 4.86
N PHE A 180 11.23 -29.86 6.13
CA PHE A 180 10.66 -28.62 6.61
C PHE A 180 11.60 -27.44 6.41
N GLU A 181 12.86 -27.54 6.84
CA GLU A 181 13.82 -26.43 6.70
C GLU A 181 14.19 -26.16 5.23
N GLU A 182 14.28 -27.17 4.37
CA GLU A 182 14.54 -26.95 2.93
C GLU A 182 13.35 -26.26 2.24
N ILE A 183 12.12 -26.75 2.45
CA ILE A 183 10.91 -26.11 1.89
C ILE A 183 10.80 -24.68 2.39
N LYS A 184 10.98 -24.46 3.69
CA LYS A 184 10.95 -23.13 4.30
C LYS A 184 11.98 -22.19 3.68
N THR A 185 13.21 -22.65 3.47
CA THR A 185 14.28 -21.86 2.84
C THR A 185 13.90 -21.45 1.41
N ILE A 186 13.43 -22.41 0.60
CA ILE A 186 13.00 -22.17 -0.78
C ILE A 186 11.88 -21.12 -0.83
N PHE A 187 10.83 -21.30 -0.03
CA PHE A 187 9.67 -20.41 -0.06
C PHE A 187 9.93 -19.03 0.57
N ILE A 188 10.78 -18.92 1.60
CA ILE A 188 11.17 -17.60 2.14
C ILE A 188 11.91 -16.80 1.07
N ALA A 189 12.87 -17.41 0.38
CA ALA A 189 13.62 -16.74 -0.68
C ALA A 189 12.71 -16.35 -1.86
N PHE A 190 11.87 -17.28 -2.33
CA PHE A 190 10.92 -17.04 -3.40
C PHE A 190 9.96 -15.90 -3.06
N ARG A 191 9.34 -15.93 -1.87
CA ARG A 191 8.38 -14.90 -1.45
C ARG A 191 9.02 -13.52 -1.33
N LYS A 192 10.23 -13.42 -0.77
CA LYS A 192 10.97 -12.14 -0.70
C LYS A 192 11.13 -11.54 -2.10
N ASN A 193 11.67 -12.33 -3.02
CA ASN A 193 11.95 -11.91 -4.38
C ASN A 193 10.67 -11.55 -5.16
N GLU A 194 9.62 -12.37 -5.09
CA GLU A 194 8.36 -12.06 -5.78
C GLU A 194 7.63 -10.86 -5.18
N THR A 195 7.66 -10.71 -3.86
CA THR A 195 7.06 -9.53 -3.21
C THR A 195 7.73 -8.25 -3.68
N GLU A 196 9.07 -8.24 -3.78
CA GLU A 196 9.82 -7.08 -4.25
C GLU A 196 9.55 -6.75 -5.72
N LYS A 197 9.48 -7.75 -6.59
CA LYS A 197 9.13 -7.58 -8.01
C LYS A 197 7.71 -7.05 -8.20
N ILE A 198 6.73 -7.66 -7.53
CA ILE A 198 5.33 -7.25 -7.60
C ILE A 198 5.16 -5.84 -7.04
N ALA A 199 5.81 -5.52 -5.92
CA ALA A 199 5.77 -4.18 -5.33
C ALA A 199 6.29 -3.12 -6.30
N ALA A 200 7.45 -3.36 -6.93
CA ALA A 200 8.04 -2.43 -7.88
C ALA A 200 7.14 -2.22 -9.11
N ALA A 201 6.61 -3.31 -9.67
CA ALA A 201 5.73 -3.22 -10.83
C ALA A 201 4.41 -2.50 -10.49
N LEU A 202 3.82 -2.76 -9.32
CA LEU A 202 2.63 -2.05 -8.85
C LEU A 202 2.87 -0.56 -8.65
N GLU A 203 4.02 -0.18 -8.10
CA GLU A 203 4.39 1.23 -7.91
C GLU A 203 4.41 1.96 -9.25
N GLU A 204 5.04 1.38 -10.28
CA GLU A 204 5.07 1.96 -11.63
C GLU A 204 3.67 2.10 -12.23
N ILE A 205 2.84 1.05 -12.13
CA ILE A 205 1.45 1.07 -12.63
C ILE A 205 0.65 2.15 -11.91
N TYR A 206 0.76 2.26 -10.58
CA TYR A 206 -0.02 3.20 -9.79
C TYR A 206 0.39 4.64 -10.08
N LEU A 207 1.69 4.91 -10.28
CA LEU A 207 2.17 6.23 -10.66
C LEU A 207 1.62 6.67 -12.03
N ASP A 208 1.62 5.77 -13.02
CA ASP A 208 1.05 6.08 -14.35
C ASP A 208 -0.45 6.36 -14.27
N ILE A 209 -1.20 5.50 -13.58
CA ILE A 209 -2.66 5.67 -13.43
C ILE A 209 -2.99 6.94 -12.64
N ALA A 210 -2.27 7.23 -11.55
CA ALA A 210 -2.48 8.44 -10.76
C ALA A 210 -2.19 9.71 -11.60
N LYS A 211 -1.14 9.69 -12.43
CA LYS A 211 -0.84 10.79 -13.36
C LYS A 211 -1.99 11.02 -14.33
N ARG A 212 -2.48 9.96 -14.99
CA ARG A 212 -3.62 10.04 -15.92
C ARG A 212 -4.89 10.55 -15.24
N THR A 213 -5.16 10.14 -14.01
CA THR A 213 -6.29 10.67 -13.23
C THR A 213 -6.16 12.17 -12.98
N ASN A 214 -4.96 12.65 -12.65
CA ASN A 214 -4.73 14.08 -12.48
C ASN A 214 -4.91 14.84 -13.80
N ASP A 215 -4.42 14.30 -14.91
CA ASP A 215 -4.64 14.88 -16.25
C ASP A 215 -6.16 14.99 -16.56
N ILE A 216 -6.94 13.97 -16.19
CA ILE A 216 -8.41 14.01 -16.34
C ILE A 216 -9.02 15.14 -15.49
N ILE A 217 -8.62 15.27 -14.22
CA ILE A 217 -9.12 16.32 -13.31
C ILE A 217 -8.74 17.71 -13.85
N GLU A 218 -7.50 17.90 -14.30
CA GLU A 218 -7.04 19.16 -14.89
C GLU A 218 -7.84 19.52 -16.14
N ASN A 219 -8.14 18.55 -17.00
CA ASN A 219 -8.96 18.77 -18.18
C ASN A 219 -10.41 19.12 -17.85
N ILE A 220 -11.00 18.52 -16.80
CA ILE A 220 -12.33 18.92 -16.29
C ILE A 220 -12.32 20.39 -15.88
N VAL A 221 -11.34 20.79 -15.06
CA VAL A 221 -11.24 22.16 -14.54
C VAL A 221 -10.97 23.15 -15.67
N LYS A 222 -10.08 22.81 -16.61
CA LYS A 222 -9.77 23.65 -17.77
C LYS A 222 -10.99 23.83 -18.68
N MET A 223 -11.67 22.74 -19.04
CA MET A 223 -12.88 22.79 -19.84
C MET A 223 -13.95 23.69 -19.18
N THR A 224 -14.10 23.58 -17.86
CA THR A 224 -15.05 24.42 -17.10
C THR A 224 -14.62 25.88 -17.08
N SER A 225 -13.32 26.15 -16.90
CA SER A 225 -12.74 27.49 -16.95
C SER A 225 -12.99 28.15 -18.30
N ASP A 226 -12.74 27.44 -19.40
CA ASP A 226 -12.91 27.94 -20.77
C ASP A 226 -14.40 28.19 -21.07
N LEU A 227 -15.27 27.25 -20.67
CA LEU A 227 -16.70 27.33 -20.90
C LEU A 227 -17.34 28.52 -20.18
N PHE A 228 -16.91 28.81 -18.94
CA PHE A 228 -17.46 29.89 -18.12
C PHE A 228 -16.60 31.16 -18.10
N GLN A 229 -15.44 31.15 -18.78
CA GLN A 229 -14.47 32.24 -18.81
C GLN A 229 -14.00 32.67 -17.41
N VAL A 230 -13.73 31.68 -16.55
CA VAL A 230 -13.35 31.88 -15.14
C VAL A 230 -11.95 31.35 -14.89
N GLY A 231 -11.13 32.11 -14.15
CA GLY A 231 -9.81 31.64 -13.70
C GLY A 231 -9.92 30.61 -12.57
N LEU A 232 -10.18 29.35 -12.93
CA LEU A 232 -10.12 28.21 -12.01
C LEU A 232 -8.71 27.60 -12.03
N LYS A 233 -8.24 27.14 -10.88
CA LYS A 233 -6.96 26.43 -10.75
C LYS A 233 -7.25 24.99 -10.33
N PRO A 234 -6.80 23.98 -11.07
CA PRO A 234 -6.89 22.61 -10.61
C PRO A 234 -6.02 22.45 -9.37
N PHE A 235 -6.52 21.73 -8.37
CA PHE A 235 -5.70 21.25 -7.28
C PHE A 235 -5.43 19.77 -7.47
N THR A 236 -4.29 19.48 -8.07
CA THR A 236 -3.77 18.13 -8.25
C THR A 236 -2.54 17.96 -7.37
N THR A 237 -2.74 17.74 -6.07
CA THR A 237 -1.71 16.96 -5.37
C THR A 237 -1.80 15.56 -5.93
N VAL A 238 -0.78 15.17 -6.70
CA VAL A 238 -0.38 13.78 -6.74
C VAL A 238 -0.24 13.39 -5.27
N GLU A 239 -1.24 12.70 -4.72
CA GLU A 239 -0.97 11.82 -3.61
C GLU A 239 0.06 10.87 -4.19
N LYS A 240 1.33 11.19 -3.94
CA LYS A 240 2.38 10.21 -4.10
C LYS A 240 1.92 9.12 -3.17
N LEU A 241 1.38 8.06 -3.76
CA LEU A 241 1.22 6.81 -3.06
C LEU A 241 2.64 6.44 -2.68
N THR A 242 2.96 6.83 -1.45
CA THR A 242 3.69 6.09 -0.45
C THR A 242 4.79 5.22 -1.06
N LYS A 243 6.04 5.61 -0.77
CA LYS A 243 7.33 5.10 -1.26
C LYS A 243 7.30 3.58 -1.46
N LYS A 244 8.16 3.03 -2.34
CA LYS A 244 8.46 1.57 -2.47
C LYS A 244 8.35 0.73 -1.17
N SER A 245 8.75 1.28 -0.01
CA SER A 245 8.62 0.63 1.31
C SER A 245 7.19 0.28 1.71
N ASP A 246 6.21 1.07 1.29
CA ASP A 246 4.81 0.96 1.69
C ASP A 246 4.09 -0.11 0.87
N PHE A 247 4.40 -0.22 -0.42
CA PHE A 247 3.97 -1.35 -1.25
C PHE A 247 4.55 -2.68 -0.76
N TYR A 248 5.84 -2.69 -0.42
CA TYR A 248 6.45 -3.86 0.21
C TYR A 248 5.78 -4.21 1.54
N PHE A 249 5.46 -3.22 2.38
CA PHE A 249 4.77 -3.44 3.66
C PHE A 249 3.35 -3.98 3.48
N LEU A 250 2.58 -3.44 2.53
CA LEU A 250 1.23 -3.93 2.18
C LEU A 250 1.23 -5.37 1.69
N LEU A 251 2.36 -5.82 1.12
CA LEU A 251 2.54 -7.17 0.61
C LEU A 251 3.29 -8.10 1.58
N ARG A 252 3.86 -7.60 2.69
CA ARG A 252 4.71 -8.37 3.63
C ARG A 252 3.94 -9.36 4.48
N ASP A 253 4.53 -10.55 4.67
CA ASP A 253 3.97 -11.72 5.37
C ASP A 253 3.20 -11.45 6.68
N ASP A 254 2.13 -12.22 6.86
CA ASP A 254 1.54 -12.51 8.17
C ASP A 254 2.39 -13.64 8.81
N PRO A 255 2.91 -13.50 10.04
CA PRO A 255 3.71 -14.51 10.74
C PRO A 255 3.13 -15.94 10.68
N GLY A 256 1.80 -16.09 10.60
CA GLY A 256 1.14 -17.41 10.52
C GLY A 256 1.44 -18.20 9.23
N ALA A 257 1.89 -17.56 8.15
CA ALA A 257 2.17 -18.25 6.89
C ALA A 257 3.36 -19.21 6.98
N ILE A 258 4.35 -18.90 7.83
CA ILE A 258 5.53 -19.76 8.09
C ILE A 258 5.15 -20.93 9.01
N GLU A 259 4.29 -20.70 10.01
CA GLU A 259 3.76 -21.75 10.89
C GLU A 259 2.98 -22.82 10.11
N LEU A 260 2.27 -22.44 9.04
CA LEU A 260 1.56 -23.38 8.16
C LEU A 260 2.49 -24.31 7.36
N ILE A 261 3.76 -23.94 7.17
CA ILE A 261 4.78 -24.83 6.60
C ILE A 261 5.08 -25.98 7.58
N SER A 262 5.05 -25.74 8.89
CA SER A 262 5.38 -26.77 9.89
C SER A 262 4.35 -27.90 9.94
N LEU A 263 3.08 -27.60 9.67
CA LEU A 263 1.98 -28.57 9.61
C LEU A 263 2.01 -29.46 8.37
N SER A 264 2.89 -29.17 7.41
CA SER A 264 2.86 -29.76 6.08
C SER A 264 3.76 -30.98 5.89
N VAL A 265 4.64 -31.30 6.84
CA VAL A 265 5.72 -32.26 6.60
C VAL A 265 5.55 -33.60 7.32
N ARG A 266 4.45 -33.81 8.05
CA ARG A 266 4.24 -35.10 8.74
C ARG A 266 4.15 -36.28 7.78
N PHE A 267 5.02 -37.27 7.97
CA PHE A 267 4.89 -38.59 7.38
C PHE A 267 4.05 -39.48 8.32
N ALA A 268 3.58 -40.60 7.79
CA ALA A 268 2.87 -41.60 8.59
C ALA A 268 3.36 -42.95 8.10
N LEU A 269 4.54 -43.36 8.58
CA LEU A 269 5.27 -44.51 8.06
C LEU A 269 5.06 -45.75 8.94
N PRO A 270 4.38 -46.80 8.45
CA PRO A 270 4.30 -48.08 9.16
C PRO A 270 5.68 -48.73 9.23
N GLY A 271 6.11 -49.14 10.43
CA GLY A 271 7.46 -49.63 10.71
C GLY A 271 7.87 -50.92 9.97
N PHE A 272 6.93 -51.61 9.31
CA PHE A 272 7.16 -52.84 8.56
C PHE A 272 7.50 -52.63 7.07
N MET A 273 7.52 -51.39 6.56
CA MET A 273 7.77 -51.13 5.14
C MET A 273 9.27 -51.16 4.77
N ALA A 274 9.56 -51.61 3.55
CA ALA A 274 10.90 -51.53 2.97
C ALA A 274 11.35 -50.07 2.78
N LYS A 275 12.65 -49.79 2.99
CA LYS A 275 13.26 -48.45 2.88
C LYS A 275 12.93 -47.74 1.55
N GLY A 276 12.84 -48.48 0.44
CA GLY A 276 12.46 -47.92 -0.87
C GLY A 276 11.00 -47.45 -0.97
N ILE A 277 10.07 -48.15 -0.30
CA ILE A 277 8.64 -47.75 -0.25
C ILE A 277 8.49 -46.49 0.59
N ILE A 278 9.21 -46.42 1.72
CA ILE A 278 9.26 -45.23 2.59
C ILE A 278 9.73 -44.01 1.78
N LEU A 279 10.86 -44.13 1.10
CA LEU A 279 11.43 -43.05 0.29
C LEU A 279 10.46 -42.57 -0.81
N LYS A 280 9.83 -43.51 -1.53
CA LYS A 280 8.83 -43.15 -2.55
C LYS A 280 7.66 -42.35 -1.95
N ARG A 281 7.09 -42.83 -0.84
CA ARG A 281 5.97 -42.15 -0.17
C ARG A 281 6.35 -40.76 0.33
N MET A 282 7.59 -40.59 0.80
CA MET A 282 8.11 -39.28 1.20
C MET A 282 8.19 -38.34 0.00
N LYS A 283 8.73 -38.80 -1.15
CA LYS A 283 8.80 -37.99 -2.38
C LYS A 283 7.43 -37.55 -2.87
N ASP A 284 6.46 -38.47 -2.88
CA ASP A 284 5.08 -38.17 -3.27
C ASP A 284 4.45 -37.13 -2.33
N THR A 285 4.67 -37.31 -1.02
CA THR A 285 4.21 -36.36 0.01
C THR A 285 4.84 -34.99 -0.18
N ILE A 286 6.15 -34.90 -0.34
CA ILE A 286 6.90 -33.65 -0.56
C ILE A 286 6.36 -32.93 -1.80
N SER A 287 6.19 -33.64 -2.91
CA SER A 287 5.70 -33.07 -4.16
C SER A 287 4.29 -32.46 -4.00
N SER A 288 3.38 -33.19 -3.35
CA SER A 288 2.03 -32.70 -3.06
C SER A 288 2.03 -31.48 -2.12
N ARG A 289 2.91 -31.48 -1.10
CA ARG A 289 2.98 -30.40 -0.11
C ARG A 289 3.61 -29.14 -0.68
N PHE A 290 4.64 -29.29 -1.50
CA PHE A 290 5.27 -28.23 -2.27
C PHE A 290 4.23 -27.54 -3.17
N GLU A 291 3.43 -28.31 -3.91
CA GLU A 291 2.35 -27.78 -4.75
C GLU A 291 1.28 -27.03 -3.96
N ARG A 292 0.85 -27.57 -2.81
CA ARG A 292 -0.07 -26.86 -1.92
C ARG A 292 0.50 -25.53 -1.42
N HIS A 293 1.81 -25.47 -1.16
CA HIS A 293 2.47 -24.22 -0.77
C HIS A 293 2.55 -23.22 -1.91
N CYS A 294 2.85 -23.65 -3.14
CA CYS A 294 2.71 -22.79 -4.33
C CYS A 294 1.30 -22.19 -4.41
N GLY A 295 0.26 -23.00 -4.24
CA GLY A 295 -1.12 -22.54 -4.24
C GLY A 295 -1.45 -21.53 -3.13
N ARG A 296 -0.90 -21.71 -1.92
CA ARG A 296 -1.07 -20.75 -0.82
C ARG A 296 -0.38 -19.43 -1.08
N VAL A 297 0.87 -19.48 -1.54
CA VAL A 297 1.64 -18.27 -1.90
C VAL A 297 0.91 -17.50 -3.00
N ARG A 298 0.45 -18.21 -4.04
CA ARG A 298 -0.39 -17.65 -5.10
C ARG A 298 -1.59 -16.92 -4.53
N TYR A 299 -2.40 -17.61 -3.73
CA TYR A 299 -3.63 -17.04 -3.17
C TYR A 299 -3.35 -15.80 -2.31
N ASP A 300 -2.37 -15.89 -1.41
CA ASP A 300 -2.02 -14.80 -0.49
C ASP A 300 -1.56 -13.54 -1.24
N LEU A 301 -0.60 -13.69 -2.17
CA LEU A 301 -0.08 -12.56 -2.95
C LEU A 301 -1.17 -11.95 -3.85
N ILE A 302 -1.90 -12.77 -4.61
CA ILE A 302 -2.98 -12.27 -5.49
C ILE A 302 -4.04 -11.54 -4.68
N ARG A 303 -4.49 -12.09 -3.55
CA ARG A 303 -5.50 -11.46 -2.70
C ARG A 303 -5.05 -10.07 -2.23
N ARG A 304 -3.78 -9.92 -1.84
CA ARG A 304 -3.24 -8.63 -1.38
C ARG A 304 -3.18 -7.63 -2.53
N VAL A 305 -2.64 -8.04 -3.68
CA VAL A 305 -2.59 -7.22 -4.90
C VAL A 305 -3.98 -6.74 -5.30
N ASP A 306 -4.97 -7.63 -5.31
CA ASP A 306 -6.35 -7.30 -5.62
C ASP A 306 -6.94 -6.30 -4.61
N SER A 307 -6.70 -6.54 -3.31
CA SER A 307 -7.21 -5.68 -2.25
C SER A 307 -6.65 -4.26 -2.34
N THR A 308 -5.33 -4.11 -2.51
CA THR A 308 -4.69 -2.79 -2.65
C THR A 308 -5.14 -2.09 -3.93
N SER A 309 -5.28 -2.83 -5.03
CA SER A 309 -5.69 -2.27 -6.32
C SER A 309 -7.13 -1.78 -6.33
N ARG A 310 -8.04 -2.49 -5.65
CA ARG A 310 -9.43 -2.02 -5.50
C ARG A 310 -9.50 -0.73 -4.69
N GLN A 311 -8.75 -0.63 -3.58
CA GLN A 311 -8.72 0.59 -2.76
C GLN A 311 -8.13 1.77 -3.54
N PHE A 312 -7.05 1.54 -4.27
CA PHE A 312 -6.43 2.54 -5.13
C PHE A 312 -7.39 3.03 -6.23
N LYS A 313 -7.99 2.10 -6.99
CA LYS A 313 -8.98 2.40 -8.03
C LYS A 313 -10.14 3.22 -7.50
N LYS A 314 -10.68 2.83 -6.33
CA LYS A 314 -11.77 3.56 -5.68
C LYS A 314 -11.36 4.99 -5.34
N SER A 315 -10.21 5.17 -4.68
CA SER A 315 -9.69 6.50 -4.31
C SER A 315 -9.57 7.43 -5.52
N LEU A 316 -9.06 6.94 -6.65
CA LEU A 316 -8.94 7.74 -7.87
C LEU A 316 -10.28 8.09 -8.51
N ASN A 317 -11.21 7.13 -8.56
CA ASN A 317 -12.55 7.37 -9.08
C ASN A 317 -13.31 8.39 -8.24
N ASP A 318 -13.23 8.26 -6.91
CA ASP A 318 -13.88 9.19 -5.97
C ASP A 318 -13.39 10.63 -6.18
N LYS A 319 -12.12 10.84 -6.58
CA LYS A 319 -11.57 12.17 -6.88
C LYS A 319 -12.16 12.79 -8.14
N ILE A 320 -12.31 12.00 -9.21
CA ILE A 320 -12.95 12.46 -10.46
C ILE A 320 -14.42 12.77 -10.21
N ASP A 321 -15.12 11.87 -9.53
CA ASP A 321 -16.55 12.00 -9.25
C ASP A 321 -16.84 13.21 -8.35
N LEU A 322 -16.01 13.43 -7.33
CA LEU A 322 -16.10 14.62 -6.49
C LEU A 322 -15.94 15.89 -7.32
N THR A 323 -14.91 15.98 -8.17
CA THR A 323 -14.66 17.15 -9.04
C THR A 323 -15.87 17.46 -9.93
N LEU A 324 -16.43 16.43 -10.59
CA LEU A 324 -17.62 16.58 -11.44
C LEU A 324 -18.85 16.99 -10.62
N SER A 325 -19.06 16.39 -9.44
CA SER A 325 -20.19 16.69 -8.57
C SER A 325 -20.14 18.13 -8.03
N THR A 326 -18.97 18.61 -7.59
CA THR A 326 -18.76 19.99 -7.12
C THR A 326 -19.16 21.01 -8.18
N ILE A 327 -18.77 20.76 -9.44
CA ILE A 327 -19.14 21.62 -10.56
C ILE A 327 -20.65 21.56 -10.82
N ARG A 328 -21.24 20.36 -10.88
CA ARG A 328 -22.70 20.19 -11.06
C ARG A 328 -23.49 20.92 -9.99
N GLU A 329 -23.10 20.80 -8.73
CA GLU A 329 -23.78 21.45 -7.63
C GLU A 329 -23.70 22.97 -7.73
N ALA A 330 -22.53 23.52 -8.06
CA ALA A 330 -22.37 24.96 -8.28
C ALA A 330 -23.25 25.47 -9.44
N LEU A 331 -23.34 24.71 -10.53
CA LEU A 331 -24.20 25.06 -11.66
C LEU A 331 -25.69 24.97 -11.31
N ASN A 332 -26.10 23.95 -10.56
CA ASN A 332 -27.49 23.80 -10.09
C ASN A 332 -27.89 24.95 -9.15
N ARG A 333 -26.99 25.37 -8.25
CA ARG A 333 -27.22 26.55 -7.40
C ARG A 333 -27.36 27.82 -8.24
N ALA A 334 -26.50 28.01 -9.24
CA ALA A 334 -26.61 29.15 -10.15
C ALA A 334 -27.93 29.18 -10.95
N VAL A 335 -28.46 28.02 -11.35
CA VAL A 335 -29.79 27.92 -11.97
C VAL A 335 -30.88 28.32 -10.98
N ALA A 336 -30.84 27.82 -9.75
CA ALA A 336 -31.83 28.16 -8.72
C ALA A 336 -31.85 29.67 -8.40
N LEU A 337 -30.71 30.36 -8.51
CA LEU A 337 -30.64 31.83 -8.36
C LEU A 337 -31.39 32.57 -9.47
N LYS A 338 -31.65 31.96 -10.63
CA LYS A 338 -32.40 32.60 -11.73
C LYS A 338 -33.90 32.73 -11.43
N ASP A 339 -34.41 31.92 -10.52
CA ASP A 339 -35.82 31.95 -10.11
C ASP A 339 -36.05 32.88 -8.90
N GLN A 340 -35.00 33.55 -8.40
CA GLN A 340 -35.05 34.43 -7.23
C GLN A 340 -35.14 35.91 -7.61
N SER A 341 -35.51 36.75 -6.63
CA SER A 341 -35.54 38.21 -6.81
C SER A 341 -34.14 38.82 -6.91
N GLU A 342 -34.00 39.97 -7.59
CA GLU A 342 -32.71 40.68 -7.71
C GLU A 342 -32.03 40.98 -6.36
N LYS A 343 -32.84 41.24 -5.33
CA LYS A 343 -32.35 41.50 -3.96
C LYS A 343 -31.72 40.26 -3.34
N GLU A 344 -32.34 39.09 -3.52
CA GLU A 344 -31.83 37.80 -3.01
C GLU A 344 -30.56 37.37 -3.77
N VAL A 345 -30.53 37.59 -5.08
CA VAL A 345 -29.33 37.34 -5.91
C VAL A 345 -28.16 38.20 -5.44
N SER A 346 -28.38 39.50 -5.21
CA SER A 346 -27.34 40.41 -4.70
C SER A 346 -26.79 39.99 -3.33
N GLN A 347 -27.66 39.59 -2.40
CA GLN A 347 -27.27 39.07 -1.09
C GLN A 347 -26.46 37.78 -1.19
N THR A 348 -26.87 36.86 -2.08
CA THR A 348 -26.14 35.60 -2.31
C THR A 348 -24.74 35.88 -2.88
N LEU A 349 -24.61 36.76 -3.87
CA LEU A 349 -23.32 37.14 -4.44
C LEU A 349 -22.38 37.79 -3.42
N SER A 350 -22.91 38.61 -2.51
CA SER A 350 -22.16 39.18 -1.39
C SER A 350 -21.65 38.08 -0.44
N THR A 351 -22.52 37.11 -0.10
CA THR A 351 -22.17 35.97 0.75
C THR A 351 -21.09 35.09 0.12
N LEU A 352 -21.19 34.79 -1.18
CA LEU A 352 -20.16 34.05 -1.93
C LEU A 352 -18.82 34.79 -1.94
N SER A 353 -18.84 36.12 -2.03
CA SER A 353 -17.61 36.93 -1.99
C SER A 353 -16.93 36.89 -0.62
N ALA A 354 -17.70 36.95 0.46
CA ALA A 354 -17.19 36.79 1.82
C ALA A 354 -16.58 35.39 2.03
N ARG A 355 -17.29 34.34 1.59
CA ARG A 355 -16.79 32.95 1.68
C ARG A 355 -15.48 32.77 0.90
N LEU A 356 -15.36 33.35 -0.30
CA LEU A 356 -14.10 33.32 -1.06
C LEU A 356 -12.94 33.98 -0.30
N SER A 357 -13.18 35.12 0.35
CA SER A 357 -12.18 35.79 1.18
C SER A 357 -11.71 34.90 2.34
N ASP A 358 -12.65 34.28 3.05
CA ASP A 358 -12.34 33.38 4.17
C ASP A 358 -11.52 32.17 3.70
N VAL A 359 -11.89 31.58 2.56
CA VAL A 359 -11.19 30.43 1.98
C VAL A 359 -9.76 30.77 1.57
N GLU A 360 -9.50 31.96 1.04
CA GLU A 360 -8.12 32.42 0.75
C GLU A 360 -7.27 32.59 2.02
N VAL A 361 -7.86 33.10 3.11
CA VAL A 361 -7.17 33.21 4.41
C VAL A 361 -6.78 31.83 4.94
N ILE A 362 -7.69 30.86 4.88
CA ILE A 362 -7.41 29.49 5.32
C ILE A 362 -6.34 28.86 4.42
N ARG A 363 -6.40 29.09 3.10
CA ARG A 363 -5.38 28.59 2.15
C ARG A 363 -3.98 29.10 2.52
N GLY A 364 -3.85 30.39 2.82
CA GLY A 364 -2.58 30.98 3.25
C GLY A 364 -2.01 30.30 4.50
N LYS A 365 -2.87 30.03 5.50
CA LYS A 365 -2.47 29.31 6.72
C LYS A 365 -2.02 27.88 6.41
N LEU A 366 -2.76 27.14 5.59
CA LEU A 366 -2.38 25.77 5.22
C LEU A 366 -1.06 25.70 4.47
N HIS A 367 -0.79 26.64 3.55
CA HIS A 367 0.52 26.71 2.89
C HIS A 367 1.66 26.99 3.88
N SER A 368 1.43 27.84 4.88
CA SER A 368 2.44 28.07 5.93
C SER A 368 2.73 26.79 6.74
N PHE A 369 1.70 26.01 7.09
CA PHE A 369 1.87 24.72 7.75
C PHE A 369 2.57 23.70 6.86
N GLN A 370 2.30 23.72 5.55
CA GLN A 370 2.96 22.84 4.60
C GLN A 370 4.46 23.12 4.53
N GLN A 371 4.86 24.38 4.55
CA GLN A 371 6.27 24.80 4.57
C GLN A 371 6.95 24.41 5.88
N GLN A 372 6.30 24.63 7.03
CA GLN A 372 6.83 24.22 8.33
C GLN A 372 7.02 22.70 8.41
N ALA A 373 6.03 21.93 7.95
CA ALA A 373 6.13 20.47 7.91
C ALA A 373 7.21 19.96 6.95
N ALA A 374 7.61 20.73 5.92
CA ALA A 374 8.68 20.34 5.01
C ALA A 374 10.07 20.47 5.63
N VAL A 375 10.24 21.38 6.60
CA VAL A 375 11.52 21.72 7.26
C VAL A 375 11.79 20.88 8.52
N LEU A 376 10.75 20.32 9.14
CA LEU A 376 10.85 19.24 10.14
C LEU A 376 11.37 17.96 9.50
#